data_AF-A0A1Y0VSI3-F1
#
_entry.id   AF-A0A1Y0VSI3-F1
#
_cell.length_a   1.000
_cell.length_b   1.000
_cell.length_c   1.000
_cell.angle_alpha   90.00
_cell.angle_beta   90.00
_cell.angle_gamma   90.00
#
_symmetry.space_group_name_H-M   'P 1'
#
loop_
_entity.id
_entity.type
_entity.pdbx_description
1 polymer ?
#
loop_
_entity_poly.entity_id
_entity_poly.type
_entity_poly.pdbx_seq_one_letter_code
_entity_poly.pdbx_strand_id
1 'polypeptide(L)'
;MPDSTYQTWQLIRQGKMVDEVARLKHVKTNTVKEHILMAAILDSNFPFDKFVRFNFEIGKHPTEVDFRSIQSQIADITFFDFRLIQIRKIKEQQNNNGNR
;
A
#
# COMPACT_ATOMS: atom_id res chain seq x y z
N MET A 1 -11.67 -0.22 10.28
CA MET A 1 -10.70 0.78 9.76
C MET A 1 -10.88 2.07 10.55
N PRO A 2 -9.82 2.76 10.99
CA PRO A 2 -9.94 4.05 11.71
C PRO A 2 -10.60 5.14 10.86
N ASP A 3 -11.30 6.07 11.51
CA ASP A 3 -12.12 7.08 10.82
C ASP A 3 -11.32 7.96 9.85
N SER A 4 -10.14 8.42 10.25
CA SER A 4 -9.29 9.25 9.37
C SER A 4 -8.84 8.48 8.13
N THR A 5 -8.48 7.20 8.30
CA THR A 5 -8.15 6.30 7.19
C THR A 5 -9.36 6.10 6.28
N TYR A 6 -10.53 5.85 6.86
CA TYR A 6 -11.77 5.65 6.12
C TYR A 6 -12.13 6.87 5.27
N GLN A 7 -12.08 8.07 5.84
CA GLN A 7 -12.32 9.32 5.11
C GLN A 7 -11.33 9.52 3.96
N THR A 8 -10.03 9.28 4.20
CA THR A 8 -9.02 9.31 3.13
C THR A 8 -9.35 8.30 2.04
N TRP A 9 -9.73 7.07 2.40
CA TRP A 9 -10.06 6.02 1.45
C TRP A 9 -11.26 6.38 0.58
N GLN A 10 -12.31 6.99 1.16
CA GLN A 10 -13.47 7.45 0.39
C GLN A 10 -13.10 8.49 -0.66
N LEU A 11 -12.27 9.49 -0.31
CA LEU A 11 -11.82 10.51 -1.27
C LEU A 11 -10.99 9.88 -2.41
N ILE A 12 -10.08 8.96 -2.10
CA ILE A 12 -9.30 8.25 -3.11
C ILE A 12 -10.21 7.41 -4.03
N ARG A 13 -11.23 6.73 -3.48
CA ARG A 13 -12.23 5.99 -4.27
C ARG A 13 -13.06 6.87 -5.19
N GLN A 14 -13.22 8.15 -4.87
CA GLN A 14 -13.85 9.16 -5.73
C GLN A 14 -12.91 9.69 -6.83
N GLY A 15 -11.68 9.16 -6.94
CA GLY A 15 -10.71 9.55 -7.96
C GLY A 15 -9.80 10.70 -7.57
N LYS A 16 -9.84 11.15 -6.30
CA LYS A 16 -8.94 12.20 -5.79
C LYS A 16 -7.51 11.70 -5.72
N MET A 17 -6.55 12.57 -6.07
CA MET A 17 -5.12 12.25 -5.99
C MET A 17 -4.58 12.42 -4.57
N VAL A 18 -3.47 11.76 -4.22
CA VAL A 18 -2.88 11.80 -2.87
C VAL A 18 -2.64 13.22 -2.38
N ASP A 19 -2.04 14.08 -3.21
CA ASP A 19 -1.76 15.47 -2.85
C ASP A 19 -3.04 16.32 -2.76
N GLU A 20 -4.06 15.99 -3.53
CA GLU A 20 -5.37 16.63 -3.42
C GLU A 20 -6.04 16.29 -2.09
N VAL A 21 -6.02 15.02 -1.69
CA VAL A 21 -6.53 14.57 -0.39
C VAL A 21 -5.74 15.19 0.76
N ALA A 22 -4.42 15.29 0.64
CA ALA A 22 -3.56 15.92 1.63
C ALA A 22 -3.98 17.37 1.88
N ARG A 23 -4.23 18.14 0.80
CA ARG A 23 -4.74 19.53 0.88
C ARG A 23 -6.13 19.59 1.49
N LEU A 24 -7.08 18.78 1.01
CA LEU A 24 -8.47 18.77 1.49
C LEU A 24 -8.59 18.43 2.97
N LYS A 25 -7.73 17.53 3.46
CA LYS A 25 -7.73 17.10 4.86
C LYS A 25 -6.78 17.89 5.76
N HIS A 26 -6.02 18.85 5.21
CA HIS A 26 -4.98 19.58 5.93
C HIS A 26 -3.96 18.65 6.63
N VAL A 27 -3.53 17.59 5.95
CA VAL A 27 -2.50 16.65 6.44
C VAL A 27 -1.34 16.54 5.44
N LYS A 28 -0.22 15.96 5.86
CA LYS A 28 0.92 15.72 4.97
C LYS A 28 0.60 14.61 3.97
N THR A 29 1.17 14.68 2.76
CA THR A 29 1.10 13.60 1.75
C THR A 29 1.53 12.25 2.33
N ASN A 30 2.52 12.22 3.22
CA ASN A 30 2.96 10.98 3.87
C ASN A 30 1.85 10.35 4.73
N THR A 31 1.07 11.15 5.45
CA THR A 31 -0.07 10.68 6.26
C THR A 31 -1.16 10.08 5.37
N VAL A 32 -1.40 10.65 4.19
CA VAL A 32 -2.34 10.07 3.21
C VAL A 32 -1.83 8.72 2.70
N LYS A 33 -0.52 8.60 2.41
CA LYS A 33 0.12 7.33 2.03
C LYS A 33 0.00 6.26 3.12
N GLU A 34 0.20 6.63 4.38
CA GLU A 34 -0.01 5.74 5.54
C GLU A 34 -1.46 5.24 5.62
N HIS A 35 -2.45 6.13 5.42
CA HIS A 35 -3.84 5.73 5.35
C HIS A 35 -4.13 4.77 4.18
N ILE A 36 -3.53 5.01 3.00
CA ILE A 36 -3.69 4.10 1.85
C ILE A 36 -3.09 2.72 2.17
N LEU A 37 -1.92 2.64 2.81
CA LEU A 37 -1.34 1.37 3.24
C LEU A 37 -2.25 0.64 4.25
N MET A 38 -2.84 1.38 5.19
CA MET A 38 -3.80 0.80 6.12
C MET A 38 -5.07 0.30 5.43
N ALA A 39 -5.57 1.03 4.43
CA ALA A 39 -6.67 0.55 3.59
C ALA A 39 -6.29 -0.72 2.83
N ALA A 40 -5.08 -0.81 2.29
CA ALA A 40 -4.57 -2.01 1.61
C ALA A 40 -4.53 -3.25 2.53
N ILE A 41 -4.23 -3.05 3.82
CA ILE A 41 -4.26 -4.11 4.83
C ILE A 41 -5.72 -4.53 5.10
N LEU A 42 -6.59 -3.57 5.41
CA LEU A 42 -7.92 -3.82 6.00
C LEU A 42 -9.03 -4.12 4.99
N ASP A 43 -8.94 -3.60 3.77
CA ASP A 43 -9.95 -3.81 2.71
C ASP A 43 -9.57 -5.07 1.90
N SER A 44 -10.43 -6.09 1.91
CA SER A 44 -10.20 -7.33 1.16
C SER A 44 -10.22 -7.11 -0.34
N ASN A 45 -10.91 -6.08 -0.81
CA ASN A 45 -11.08 -5.76 -2.23
C ASN A 45 -10.20 -4.56 -2.65
N PHE A 46 -9.14 -4.28 -1.89
CA PHE A 46 -8.24 -3.18 -2.23
C PHE A 46 -7.65 -3.35 -3.64
N PRO A 47 -7.76 -2.35 -4.53
CA PRO A 47 -7.37 -2.47 -5.93
C PRO A 47 -5.87 -2.20 -6.12
N PHE A 48 -5.02 -3.15 -5.71
CA PHE A 48 -3.56 -3.00 -5.76
C PHE A 48 -3.03 -2.55 -7.12
N ASP A 49 -3.59 -3.05 -8.22
CA ASP A 49 -3.15 -2.75 -9.58
C ASP A 49 -3.30 -1.26 -9.97
N LYS A 50 -4.12 -0.49 -9.23
CA LYS A 50 -4.24 0.97 -9.43
C LYS A 50 -3.13 1.78 -8.76
N PHE A 51 -2.39 1.18 -7.83
CA PHE A 51 -1.41 1.87 -7.00
C PHE A 51 0.02 1.31 -7.17
N VAL A 52 0.15 0.04 -7.53
CA VAL A 52 1.45 -0.61 -7.73
C VAL A 52 2.10 -0.07 -9.00
N ARG A 53 3.29 0.54 -8.85
CA ARG A 53 4.08 1.10 -9.97
C ARG A 53 5.23 0.19 -10.40
N PHE A 54 5.73 -0.63 -9.48
CA PHE A 54 6.87 -1.52 -9.71
C PHE A 54 6.43 -2.97 -9.58
N ASN A 55 7.13 -3.86 -10.27
CA ASN A 55 6.97 -5.28 -10.08
C ASN A 55 8.33 -5.87 -9.68
N PHE A 56 8.41 -6.40 -8.47
CA PHE A 56 9.59 -7.12 -8.00
C PHE A 56 9.16 -8.31 -7.16
N GLU A 57 10.00 -9.34 -7.16
CA GLU A 57 9.73 -10.54 -6.41
C GLU A 57 10.08 -10.34 -4.94
N ILE A 58 9.11 -10.70 -4.10
CA ILE A 58 9.31 -10.87 -2.67
C ILE A 58 9.24 -12.37 -2.43
N GLY A 59 10.30 -12.92 -1.80
CA GLY A 59 10.41 -14.34 -1.52
C GLY A 59 9.31 -14.87 -0.59
N LYS A 60 9.45 -16.14 -0.16
CA LYS A 60 8.45 -16.83 0.67
C LYS A 60 8.14 -16.14 2.01
N HIS A 61 9.06 -15.32 2.53
CA HIS A 61 8.92 -14.60 3.79
C HIS A 61 8.87 -13.08 3.55
N PRO A 62 7.73 -12.53 3.08
CA PRO A 62 7.63 -11.11 2.77
C PRO A 62 8.02 -10.18 3.91
N THR A 63 7.74 -10.57 5.16
CA THR A 63 8.04 -9.79 6.36
C THR A 63 9.52 -9.68 6.69
N GLU A 64 10.35 -10.58 6.15
CA GLU A 64 11.80 -10.61 6.39
C GLU A 64 12.58 -9.79 5.36
N VAL A 65 11.95 -9.43 4.22
CA VAL A 65 12.56 -8.58 3.21
C VAL A 65 12.61 -7.13 3.72
N ASP A 66 13.81 -6.54 3.71
CA ASP A 66 14.03 -5.17 4.11
C ASP A 66 13.93 -4.19 2.93
N PHE A 67 13.61 -2.93 3.22
CA PHE A 67 13.49 -1.92 2.18
C PHE A 67 14.81 -1.61 1.46
N ARG A 68 15.96 -1.65 2.17
CA ARG A 68 17.25 -1.23 1.60
C ARG A 68 17.75 -2.23 0.55
N SER A 69 17.49 -3.53 0.75
CA SER A 69 17.82 -4.55 -0.25
C SER A 69 17.02 -4.42 -1.55
N ILE A 70 15.79 -3.92 -1.49
CA ILE A 70 15.02 -3.61 -2.70
C ILE A 70 15.48 -2.29 -3.31
N GLN A 71 15.73 -1.27 -2.48
CA GLN A 71 16.17 0.05 -2.95
C GLN A 71 17.53 0.01 -3.65
N SER A 72 18.43 -0.90 -3.26
CA SER A 72 19.71 -1.09 -3.96
C SER A 72 19.56 -1.65 -5.38
N GLN A 73 18.44 -2.30 -5.68
CA GLN A 73 18.11 -2.84 -7.00
C GLN A 73 17.23 -1.89 -7.82
N ILE A 74 16.38 -1.12 -7.15
CA ILE A 74 15.44 -0.17 -7.76
C ILE A 74 15.62 1.18 -7.08
N ALA A 75 16.53 2.01 -7.59
CA ALA A 75 16.91 3.26 -6.92
C ALA A 75 15.71 4.22 -6.67
N ASP A 76 14.76 4.25 -7.60
CA ASP A 76 13.58 5.14 -7.56
C ASP A 76 12.42 4.61 -6.71
N ILE A 77 12.54 3.43 -6.10
CA ILE A 77 11.47 2.86 -5.30
C ILE A 77 11.27 3.67 -4.02
N THR A 78 10.03 4.06 -3.73
CA THR A 78 9.71 4.69 -2.45
C THR A 78 9.34 3.64 -1.40
N PHE A 79 9.47 4.00 -0.13
CA PHE A 79 9.01 3.15 0.97
C PHE A 79 7.52 2.78 0.85
N PHE A 80 6.69 3.68 0.30
CA PHE A 80 5.29 3.42 0.03
C PHE A 80 5.10 2.31 -1.01
N ASP A 81 5.82 2.40 -2.14
CA ASP A 81 5.74 1.39 -3.21
C ASP A 81 6.15 0.01 -2.69
N PHE A 82 7.26 -0.03 -1.94
CA PHE A 82 7.75 -1.24 -1.29
C PHE A 82 6.70 -1.87 -0.36
N ARG A 83 6.16 -1.08 0.58
CA ARG A 83 5.18 -1.56 1.54
C ARG A 83 3.90 -2.05 0.88
N LEU A 84 3.45 -1.38 -0.18
CA LEU A 84 2.25 -1.78 -0.89
C LEU A 84 2.39 -3.17 -1.53
N ILE A 85 3.53 -3.44 -2.16
CA ILE A 85 3.83 -4.75 -2.77
C ILE A 85 4.01 -5.82 -1.70
N GLN A 86 4.65 -5.49 -0.57
CA GLN A 86 4.78 -6.39 0.57
C GLN A 86 3.41 -6.80 1.13
N ILE A 87 2.49 -5.85 1.31
CA ILE A 87 1.12 -6.13 1.76
C ILE A 87 0.38 -7.03 0.75
N ARG A 88 0.48 -6.74 -0.56
CA ARG A 88 -0.12 -7.57 -1.61
C ARG A 88 0.33 -9.02 -1.50
N LYS A 89 1.63 -9.26 -1.41
CA LYS A 89 2.21 -10.62 -1.33
C LYS A 89 1.76 -11.37 -0.07
N ILE A 90 1.68 -10.69 1.07
CA ILE A 90 1.15 -11.30 2.32
C ILE A 90 -0.31 -11.72 2.15
N LYS A 91 -1.15 -10.88 1.53
CA LYS A 91 -2.57 -11.21 1.29
C LYS A 91 -2.74 -12.36 0.30
N GLU A 92 -1.94 -12.38 -0.78
CA GLU A 92 -1.91 -13.49 -1.74
C GLU A 92 -1.56 -14.82 -1.03
N GLN A 93 -0.58 -14.81 -0.12
CA GLN A 93 -0.20 -16.00 0.66
C GLN A 93 -1.32 -16.44 1.64
N GLN A 94 -1.97 -15.50 2.32
CA GLN A 94 -3.08 -15.80 3.24
C GLN A 94 -4.28 -16.41 2.50
N ASN A 95 -4.64 -15.86 1.33
CA ASN A 95 -5.73 -16.40 0.51
C ASN A 95 -5.42 -17.81 -0.01
N ASN A 96 -4.17 -18.07 -0.39
CA ASN A 96 -3.74 -19.39 -0.85
C ASN A 96 -3.70 -20.44 0.27
N ASN A 97 -3.51 -20.02 1.53
CA ASN A 97 -3.52 -20.91 2.68
C ASN A 97 -4.93 -21.16 3.23
N GLY A 98 -5.88 -20.24 3.03
CA GLY A 98 -7.29 -20.42 3.43
C GLY A 98 -8.13 -21.28 2.47
N ASN A 99 -7.61 -21.57 1.27
CA ASN A 99 -8.23 -22.46 0.28
C ASN A 99 -7.67 -23.90 0.33
N ARG A 100 -6.99 -24.28 1.41
CA ARG A 100 -6.49 -25.64 1.70
C ARG A 100 -7.13 -26.15 2.97
#